data_AF-A0A8H7N1P6-F1
#
_entry.id   AF-A0A8H7N1P6-F1
#
_cell.length_a   1.000
_cell.length_b   1.000
_cell.length_c   1.000
_cell.angle_alpha   90.00
_cell.angle_beta   90.00
_cell.angle_gamma   90.00
#
_symmetry.space_group_name_H-M   'P 1'
#
loop_
_entity.id
_entity.type
_entity.pdbx_description
1 polymer ?
#
loop_
_entity_poly.entity_id
_entity_poly.type
_entity_poly.pdbx_seq_one_letter_code
_entity_poly.pdbx_strand_id
1 'polypeptide(L)'
;MNDEEAIQNIHKKIEREKALINAANAMRAQTNNEAVRSRLDSQMRDGRRNLQFFEEKLRDIQMRQVNANMANASLDSDGPLPPPKDGQDDGGYGTQQYSQIGQHGDAMPPRHPYAPPGQIRAFPRPGPTSPS
;
A
#
# COMPACT_ATOMS: atom_id res chain seq x y z
N MET A 1 24.30 -6.35 12.91
CA MET A 1 24.62 -7.31 11.83
C MET A 1 23.36 -8.12 11.57
N ASN A 2 22.88 -8.16 10.32
CA ASN A 2 21.95 -9.16 9.75
C ASN A 2 20.96 -8.57 8.74
N ASP A 3 20.79 -7.24 8.64
CA ASP A 3 19.85 -6.67 7.67
C ASP A 3 20.24 -7.04 6.22
N GLU A 4 21.53 -7.11 5.93
CA GLU A 4 22.06 -7.51 4.63
C GLU A 4 21.86 -9.01 4.35
N GLU A 5 22.02 -9.87 5.36
CA GLU A 5 21.67 -11.30 5.27
C GLU A 5 20.16 -11.50 5.11
N ALA A 6 19.35 -10.70 5.80
CA ALA A 6 17.90 -10.72 5.70
C ALA A 6 17.45 -10.30 4.30
N ILE A 7 18.05 -9.25 3.73
CA ILE A 7 17.84 -8.81 2.35
C ILE A 7 18.15 -9.96 1.38
N GLN A 8 19.34 -10.58 1.49
CA GLN A 8 19.70 -11.70 0.62
C GLN A 8 18.74 -12.90 0.76
N ASN A 9 18.31 -13.22 1.98
CA ASN A 9 17.35 -14.29 2.23
C ASN A 9 15.98 -13.98 1.64
N ILE A 10 15.53 -12.73 1.69
CA ILE A 10 14.27 -12.29 1.07
C ILE A 10 14.37 -12.37 -0.45
N HIS A 11 15.48 -11.95 -1.05
CA HIS A 11 15.69 -12.10 -2.50
C HIS A 11 15.61 -13.58 -2.93
N LYS A 12 16.28 -14.48 -2.20
CA LYS A 12 16.20 -15.93 -2.48
C LYS A 12 14.76 -16.46 -2.38
N LYS A 13 13.97 -15.93 -1.45
CA LYS A 13 12.54 -16.30 -1.32
C LYS A 13 11.72 -15.77 -2.49
N ILE A 14 11.92 -14.52 -2.91
CA ILE A 14 11.25 -13.93 -4.08
C ILE A 14 11.51 -14.78 -5.33
N GLU A 15 12.77 -15.13 -5.60
CA GLU A 15 13.12 -15.94 -6.76
C GLU A 15 12.50 -17.35 -6.70
N ARG A 16 12.45 -17.95 -5.51
CA ARG A 16 11.74 -19.23 -5.31
C ARG A 16 10.24 -19.08 -5.61
N GLU A 17 9.57 -18.06 -5.09
CA GLU A 17 8.13 -17.86 -5.33
C GLU A 17 7.83 -17.62 -6.81
N LYS A 18 8.66 -16.82 -7.52
CA LYS A 18 8.55 -16.63 -8.97
C LYS A 18 8.66 -17.95 -9.73
N ALA A 19 9.65 -18.78 -9.38
CA ALA A 19 9.84 -20.08 -10.00
C ALA A 19 8.65 -21.01 -9.74
N LEU A 20 8.10 -21.02 -8.51
CA LEU A 20 6.92 -21.82 -8.15
C LEU A 20 5.69 -21.39 -8.93
N ILE A 21 5.42 -20.09 -9.05
CA ILE A 21 4.28 -19.58 -9.84
C ILE A 21 4.43 -19.96 -11.31
N ASN A 22 5.62 -19.81 -11.89
CA ASN A 22 5.88 -20.16 -13.28
C ASN A 22 5.70 -21.67 -13.51
N ALA A 23 6.26 -22.50 -12.63
CA ALA A 23 6.11 -23.94 -12.68
C ALA A 23 4.64 -24.35 -12.52
N ALA A 24 3.90 -23.74 -11.59
CA ALA A 24 2.47 -24.00 -11.41
C ALA A 24 1.65 -23.63 -12.66
N ASN A 25 1.99 -22.53 -13.33
CA ASN A 25 1.35 -22.13 -14.57
C ASN A 25 1.60 -23.15 -15.70
N ALA A 26 2.85 -23.62 -15.84
CA ALA A 26 3.21 -24.67 -16.80
C ALA A 26 2.48 -26.00 -16.51
N MET A 27 2.48 -26.43 -15.24
CA MET A 27 1.77 -27.64 -14.81
C MET A 27 0.26 -27.55 -15.03
N ARG A 28 -0.33 -26.35 -14.81
CA ARG A 28 -1.75 -26.10 -15.06
C ARG A 28 -2.12 -26.25 -16.53
N ALA A 29 -1.24 -25.85 -17.43
CA ALA A 29 -1.44 -26.00 -18.88
C ALA A 29 -1.31 -27.45 -19.35
N GLN A 30 -0.60 -28.29 -18.59
CA GLN A 30 -0.30 -29.69 -18.93
C GLN A 30 -1.26 -30.69 -18.27
N THR A 31 -2.20 -30.25 -17.44
CA THR A 31 -3.11 -31.13 -16.72
C THR A 31 -4.58 -30.84 -17.00
N ASN A 32 -5.34 -31.91 -17.21
CA ASN A 32 -6.79 -31.87 -17.38
C ASN A 32 -7.54 -32.23 -16.08
N ASN A 33 -6.81 -32.51 -15.00
CA ASN A 33 -7.40 -32.87 -13.72
C ASN A 33 -7.83 -31.60 -12.95
N GLU A 34 -9.15 -31.42 -12.79
CA GLU A 34 -9.75 -30.28 -12.09
C GLU A 34 -9.22 -30.09 -10.66
N ALA A 35 -9.03 -31.18 -9.90
CA ALA A 35 -8.51 -31.09 -8.53
C ALA A 35 -7.06 -30.61 -8.50
N VAL A 36 -6.24 -31.04 -9.46
CA VAL A 36 -4.85 -30.57 -9.61
C VAL A 36 -4.85 -29.09 -10.03
N ARG A 37 -5.69 -28.70 -11.00
CA ARG A 37 -5.82 -27.30 -11.44
C ARG A 37 -6.22 -26.37 -10.28
N SER A 38 -7.22 -26.77 -9.48
CA SER A 38 -7.66 -26.01 -8.31
C SER A 38 -6.54 -25.78 -7.28
N ARG A 39 -5.73 -26.82 -7.00
CA ARG A 39 -4.57 -26.71 -6.12
C ARG A 39 -3.49 -25.78 -6.70
N LEU A 40 -3.19 -25.91 -7.99
CA LEU A 40 -2.23 -25.04 -8.68
C LEU A 40 -2.70 -23.58 -8.72
N ASP A 41 -4.00 -23.33 -8.95
CA ASP A 41 -4.60 -22.00 -8.91
C ASP A 41 -4.50 -21.38 -7.51
N SER A 42 -4.71 -22.19 -6.47
CA SER A 42 -4.52 -21.76 -5.07
C SER A 42 -3.05 -21.40 -4.80
N GLN A 43 -2.10 -22.26 -5.22
CA GLN A 43 -0.67 -21.99 -5.10
C GLN A 43 -0.24 -20.72 -5.84
N MET A 44 -0.78 -20.45 -7.03
CA MET A 44 -0.50 -19.21 -7.76
C MET A 44 -1.04 -17.98 -7.05
N ARG A 45 -2.24 -18.05 -6.46
CA ARG A 45 -2.78 -16.95 -5.64
C ARG A 45 -1.94 -16.70 -4.40
N ASP A 46 -1.51 -17.76 -3.73
CA ASP A 46 -0.71 -17.68 -2.52
C ASP A 46 0.69 -17.15 -2.83
N GLY A 47 1.33 -17.66 -3.88
CA GLY A 47 2.62 -17.17 -4.35
C GLY A 47 2.61 -15.67 -4.69
N ARG A 48 1.52 -15.18 -5.30
CA ARG A 48 1.36 -13.72 -5.54
C ARG A 48 1.29 -12.92 -4.24
N ARG A 49 0.58 -13.41 -3.21
CA ARG A 49 0.54 -12.75 -1.89
C ARG A 49 1.89 -12.80 -1.19
N ASN A 50 2.60 -13.93 -1.29
CA ASN A 50 3.94 -14.09 -0.75
C ASN A 50 4.93 -13.11 -1.39
N LEU A 51 4.86 -12.94 -2.72
CA LEU A 51 5.70 -11.96 -3.44
C LEU A 51 5.48 -10.55 -2.92
N GLN A 52 4.23 -10.11 -2.81
CA GLN A 52 3.91 -8.78 -2.27
C GLN A 52 4.47 -8.59 -0.85
N PHE A 53 4.29 -9.60 0.01
CA PHE A 53 4.81 -9.56 1.37
C PHE A 53 6.35 -9.47 1.41
N PHE A 54 7.05 -10.23 0.56
CA PHE A 54 8.49 -10.19 0.51
C PHE A 54 9.03 -8.88 -0.07
N GLU A 55 8.35 -8.31 -1.07
CA GLU A 55 8.68 -7.01 -1.64
C GLU A 55 8.49 -5.87 -0.64
N GLU A 56 7.38 -5.88 0.10
CA GLU A 56 7.11 -4.91 1.17
C GLU A 56 8.17 -5.02 2.27
N LYS A 57 8.44 -6.23 2.75
CA LYS A 57 9.46 -6.47 3.77
C LYS A 57 10.87 -6.05 3.32
N LEU A 58 11.19 -6.25 2.04
CA LEU A 58 12.46 -5.80 1.47
C LEU A 58 12.56 -4.27 1.51
N ARG A 59 11.50 -3.57 1.10
CA ARG A 59 11.44 -2.10 1.14
C ARG A 59 11.59 -1.58 2.57
N ASP A 60 10.92 -2.21 3.54
CA ASP A 60 10.99 -1.80 4.95
C ASP A 60 12.39 -1.91 5.53
N ILE A 61 13.11 -2.99 5.21
CA ILE A 61 14.49 -3.17 5.67
C ILE A 61 15.43 -2.15 5.00
N GLN A 62 15.25 -1.91 3.70
CA GLN A 62 16.02 -0.89 2.98
C GLN A 62 15.80 0.52 3.54
N MET A 63 14.54 0.90 3.82
CA MET A 63 14.22 2.19 4.44
C MET A 63 14.86 2.32 5.83
N ARG A 64 14.83 1.25 6.63
CA ARG A 64 15.49 1.23 7.94
C ARG A 64 17.00 1.44 7.83
N GLN A 65 17.63 0.81 6.85
CA GLN A 65 19.07 0.98 6.59
C GLN A 65 19.40 2.42 6.19
N VAL A 66 18.60 3.02 5.29
CA VAL A 66 18.77 4.43 4.88
C VAL A 66 18.59 5.39 6.06
N ASN A 67 17.55 5.19 6.87
CA ASN A 67 17.28 6.03 8.04
C ASN A 67 18.38 5.90 9.11
N ALA A 68 18.90 4.69 9.35
CA ALA A 68 20.01 4.48 10.27
C ALA A 68 21.30 5.14 9.78
N ASN A 69 21.56 5.12 8.48
CA ASN A 69 22.71 5.80 7.87
C ASN A 69 22.58 7.32 7.94
N MET A 70 21.38 7.88 7.72
CA MET A 70 21.12 9.32 7.85
C MET A 70 21.22 9.79 9.30
N ALA A 71 20.73 9.02 10.27
CA ALA A 71 20.84 9.34 11.69
C ALA A 71 22.31 9.37 12.16
N ASN A 72 23.15 8.44 11.70
CA ASN A 72 24.60 8.46 11.99
C ASN A 72 25.30 9.64 11.31
N ALA A 73 24.97 9.95 10.05
CA ALA A 73 25.52 11.14 9.38
C ALA A 73 25.13 12.44 10.09
N SER A 74 23.94 12.51 10.69
CA SER A 74 23.46 13.68 11.42
C SER A 74 24.06 13.82 12.83
N LEU A 75 24.61 12.74 13.41
CA LEU A 75 25.25 12.72 14.74
C LEU A 75 26.76 13.00 14.67
N ASP A 76 27.42 12.69 13.56
CA ASP A 76 28.85 12.96 13.33
C ASP A 76 29.11 14.36 12.72
N SER A 77 28.06 15.11 12.37
CA SER A 77 28.16 16.41 11.71
C SER A 77 28.24 17.57 12.71
N ASP A 78 29.42 17.72 13.32
CA ASP A 78 30.02 19.04 13.64
C ASP A 78 30.63 19.65 12.34
N GLY A 79 30.00 19.36 11.19
CA GLY A 79 30.46 19.67 9.84
C GLY A 79 29.42 20.51 9.09
N PRO A 80 29.85 21.39 8.17
CA PRO A 80 29.05 22.49 7.66
C PRO A 80 27.78 21.99 6.94
N LEU A 81 26.69 22.74 7.15
CA LEU A 81 25.37 22.51 6.56
C LEU A 81 25.46 22.17 5.07
N PRO A 82 24.56 21.33 4.54
CA PRO A 82 24.46 21.10 3.10
C PRO A 82 24.30 22.46 2.38
N PRO A 83 24.93 22.64 1.20
CA PRO A 83 24.96 23.93 0.52
C PRO A 83 23.53 24.42 0.24
N PRO A 84 23.27 25.73 0.41
CA PRO A 84 22.02 26.33 -0.03
C PRO A 84 21.78 25.98 -1.49
N LYS A 85 20.56 25.58 -1.83
CA LYS A 85 20.11 25.57 -3.22
C LYS A 85 20.08 27.02 -3.70
N ASP A 86 21.19 27.50 -4.23
CA ASP A 86 21.25 28.81 -4.85
C ASP A 86 20.49 28.79 -6.17
N GLY A 87 19.46 29.65 -6.23
CA GLY A 87 18.88 30.14 -7.47
C GLY A 87 17.38 29.90 -7.62
N GLN A 88 16.55 30.71 -6.97
CA GLN A 88 15.87 31.85 -7.61
C GLN A 88 14.64 32.28 -6.77
N ASP A 89 14.78 33.43 -6.12
CA ASP A 89 13.76 34.49 -5.94
C ASP A 89 12.29 34.06 -5.75
N ASP A 90 11.82 34.04 -4.50
CA ASP A 90 10.77 34.97 -4.05
C ASP A 90 10.67 34.93 -2.52
N GLY A 91 10.69 36.10 -1.89
CA GLY A 91 10.87 36.27 -0.46
C GLY A 91 9.68 35.76 0.37
N GLY A 92 9.96 35.30 1.59
CA GLY A 92 8.88 34.94 2.50
C GLY A 92 9.32 34.27 3.79
N TYR A 93 10.19 34.93 4.56
CA TYR A 93 10.43 34.57 5.95
C TYR A 93 9.11 34.56 6.71
N GLY A 94 8.86 33.47 7.44
CA GLY A 94 7.60 33.18 8.10
C GLY A 94 7.01 34.37 8.84
N THR A 95 5.83 34.79 8.40
CA THR A 95 4.92 35.60 9.22
C THR A 95 3.58 34.89 9.27
N GLN A 96 3.22 34.51 10.48
CA GLN A 96 1.89 34.06 10.88
C GLN A 96 0.80 34.97 10.30
N GLN A 97 -0.12 34.42 9.50
CA GLN A 97 -1.40 35.07 9.20
C GLN A 97 -2.54 34.10 9.47
N TYR A 98 -2.85 33.99 10.75
CA TYR A 98 -4.15 33.56 11.25
C TYR A 98 -5.18 34.62 10.84
N SER A 99 -5.77 34.49 9.63
CA SER A 99 -7.08 35.04 9.22
C SER A 99 -7.15 35.25 7.71
N GLN A 100 -7.72 34.30 6.96
CA GLN A 100 -8.56 34.70 5.84
C GLN A 100 -9.67 33.66 5.60
N ILE A 101 -10.77 33.94 6.27
CA ILE A 101 -12.08 33.33 6.11
C ILE A 101 -12.55 33.52 4.65
N GLY A 102 -12.95 32.42 4.01
CA GLY A 102 -13.86 32.42 2.87
C GLY A 102 -13.30 32.84 1.50
N GLN A 103 -13.75 32.11 0.48
CA GLN A 103 -13.73 32.43 -0.95
C GLN A 103 -12.64 31.78 -1.79
N HIS A 104 -12.80 30.47 -2.02
CA HIS A 104 -12.43 29.86 -3.30
C HIS A 104 -13.59 28.95 -3.72
N GLY A 105 -14.57 29.54 -4.41
CA GLY A 105 -15.63 28.83 -5.11
C GLY A 105 -15.09 28.17 -6.38
N ASP A 106 -15.70 27.03 -6.70
CA ASP A 106 -15.88 26.51 -8.06
C ASP A 106 -14.67 25.90 -8.79
N ALA A 107 -14.23 24.68 -8.37
CA ALA A 107 -13.53 23.75 -9.29
C ALA A 107 -13.39 22.28 -8.82
N MET A 108 -14.41 21.63 -8.23
CA MET A 108 -14.36 20.16 -8.00
C MET A 108 -15.70 19.49 -8.31
N PRO A 109 -15.77 18.49 -9.22
CA PRO A 109 -16.93 17.62 -9.33
C PRO A 109 -16.91 16.57 -8.20
N PRO A 110 -17.99 16.40 -7.41
CA PRO A 110 -18.07 15.34 -6.40
C PRO A 110 -18.17 13.97 -7.08
N ARG A 111 -17.04 13.27 -7.22
CA ARG A 111 -16.99 11.85 -7.61
C ARG A 111 -16.95 10.99 -6.35
N HIS A 112 -18.11 10.52 -5.92
CA HIS A 112 -18.26 9.46 -4.92
C HIS A 112 -19.11 8.32 -5.50
N PRO A 113 -18.61 7.07 -5.59
CA PRO A 113 -19.37 5.94 -6.14
C PRO A 113 -20.26 5.22 -5.12
N TYR A 114 -20.55 5.81 -3.96
CA TYR A 114 -21.51 5.25 -3.01
C TYR A 114 -22.41 6.35 -2.44
N ALA A 115 -23.47 6.68 -3.17
CA ALA A 115 -24.66 7.22 -2.56
C ALA A 115 -25.40 6.06 -1.88
N PRO A 116 -25.71 6.09 -0.57
CA PRO A 116 -26.63 5.13 0.02
C PRO A 116 -28.02 5.30 -0.62
N PRO A 117 -28.69 4.21 -1.04
CA PRO A 117 -30.03 4.29 -1.58
C PRO A 117 -30.97 4.89 -0.51
N GLY A 118 -31.85 5.76 -1.00
CA GLY A 118 -32.59 6.69 -0.18
C GLY A 118 -33.58 6.06 0.78
N GLN A 119 -33.98 6.92 1.73
CA GLN A 119 -35.33 7.01 2.30
C GLN A 119 -36.00 5.66 2.58
N ILE A 120 -35.76 5.17 3.79
CA ILE A 120 -36.63 4.23 4.49
C ILE A 120 -38.09 4.73 4.40
N ARG A 121 -38.82 4.17 3.43
CA ARG A 121 -40.28 4.16 3.40
C ARG A 121 -40.76 3.47 4.67
N ALA A 122 -41.50 4.18 5.51
CA ALA A 122 -42.28 3.60 6.58
C ALA A 122 -43.33 2.66 5.97
N PHE A 123 -43.12 1.36 6.11
CA PHE A 123 -44.15 0.36 5.82
C PHE A 123 -45.11 0.29 7.02
N PRO A 124 -46.43 0.41 6.83
CA PRO A 124 -47.38 0.14 7.90
C PRO A 124 -47.38 -1.37 8.21
N ARG A 125 -47.24 -1.72 9.49
CA ARG A 125 -47.27 -3.10 9.98
C ARG A 125 -48.62 -3.77 9.67
N PRO A 126 -48.66 -5.03 9.19
CA PRO A 126 -49.90 -5.79 9.09
C PRO A 126 -50.40 -6.18 10.48
N GLY A 127 -51.72 -6.08 10.71
CA GLY A 127 -52.38 -6.37 11.98
C GLY A 127 -52.30 -7.84 12.40
N PRO A 128 -52.49 -8.14 13.70
CA PRO A 128 -52.50 -9.50 14.20
C PRO A 128 -53.83 -10.21 13.88
N THR A 129 -53.74 -11.39 13.28
CA THR A 129 -54.84 -12.34 13.06
C THR A 129 -55.30 -12.97 14.37
N SER A 130 -56.61 -12.97 14.60
CA SER A 130 -57.31 -13.66 15.71
C SER A 130 -57.11 -15.19 15.66
N PRO A 131 -57.26 -15.87 16.81
CA PRO A 131 -58.10 -17.06 16.81
C PRO A 131 -59.02 -17.21 18.05
N SER A 132 -60.22 -17.73 17.75
CA SER A 132 -61.19 -18.48 18.58
C SER A 132 -61.87 -17.82 19.77
#